data_AF-A0A923XHQ8-F1
#
_entry.id   AF-A0A923XHQ8-F1
#
_cell.length_a   1.000
_cell.length_b   1.000
_cell.length_c   1.000
_cell.angle_alpha   90.00
_cell.angle_beta   90.00
_cell.angle_gamma   90.00
#
_symmetry.space_group_name_H-M   'P 1'
#
loop_
_entity.id
_entity.type
_entity.pdbx_description
1 polymer ?
#
loop_
_entity_poly.entity_id
_entity_poly.type
_entity_poly.pdbx_seq_one_letter_code
_entity_poly.pdbx_strand_id
1 'polypeptide(L)'
;MPNATSSKKPAVAAVEDVDTSYLDGLIGYNARRAALAVIGVFLERMAVYDLRPVDFSVLSLIAHNPGITSRQLCGTLGILPPNLVGMINALAGRNLILRQPHPTDGRATGLHLTDSGARLMREA
;
A
#
# COMPACT_ATOMS: atom_id res chain seq x y z
N MET A 1 -57.85 0.23 42.03
CA MET A 1 -57.18 1.34 41.30
C MET A 1 -56.06 1.90 42.17
N PRO A 2 -54.99 2.49 41.63
CA PRO A 2 -54.14 2.16 40.47
C PRO A 2 -52.71 1.79 40.99
N ASN A 3 -51.74 1.27 40.22
CA ASN A 3 -50.92 2.06 39.30
C ASN A 3 -50.08 1.09 38.45
N ALA A 4 -50.39 1.00 37.16
CA ALA A 4 -49.52 0.37 36.19
C ALA A 4 -48.45 1.40 35.82
N THR A 5 -47.21 1.16 36.26
CA THR A 5 -46.03 1.85 35.80
C THR A 5 -45.87 1.61 34.30
N SER A 6 -46.34 2.57 33.50
CA SER A 6 -46.11 2.60 32.06
C SER A 6 -44.63 2.87 31.81
N SER A 7 -43.87 1.80 31.54
CA SER A 7 -42.51 1.90 31.01
C SER A 7 -42.55 2.51 29.62
N LYS A 8 -42.24 3.81 29.51
CA LYS A 8 -42.08 4.52 28.25
C LYS A 8 -40.81 4.00 27.56
N LYS A 9 -40.97 3.12 26.57
CA LYS A 9 -39.90 2.65 25.68
C LYS A 9 -39.27 3.87 25.00
N PRO A 10 -37.93 4.06 25.03
CA PRO A 10 -37.33 5.22 24.38
C PRO A 10 -37.57 5.10 22.89
N ALA A 11 -38.23 6.11 22.31
CA ALA A 11 -38.36 6.25 20.88
C ALA A 11 -36.94 6.46 20.34
N VAL A 12 -36.44 5.51 19.56
CA VAL A 12 -35.16 5.65 18.87
C VAL A 12 -35.37 6.73 17.82
N ALA A 13 -34.99 7.97 18.16
CA ALA A 13 -35.00 9.08 17.23
C ALA A 13 -33.99 8.79 16.11
N ALA A 14 -34.42 8.93 14.87
CA ALA A 14 -33.52 8.85 13.72
C ALA A 14 -32.52 10.01 13.79
N VAL A 15 -31.24 9.73 13.57
CA VAL A 15 -30.20 10.77 13.50
C VAL A 15 -30.26 11.38 12.10
N GLU A 16 -30.54 12.69 12.01
CA GLU A 16 -30.59 13.42 10.74
C GLU A 16 -29.20 13.86 10.26
N ASP A 17 -28.34 14.32 11.18
CA ASP A 17 -26.96 14.71 10.92
C ASP A 17 -25.99 13.97 11.84
N VAL A 18 -24.92 13.43 11.26
CA VAL A 18 -23.89 12.69 11.99
C VAL A 18 -22.85 13.67 12.53
N ASP A 19 -22.75 13.80 13.85
CA ASP A 19 -21.67 14.54 14.50
C ASP A 19 -20.34 13.77 14.40
N THR A 20 -19.38 14.32 13.68
CA THR A 20 -18.03 13.76 13.50
C THR A 20 -16.97 14.38 14.41
N SER A 21 -17.33 15.38 15.23
CA SER A 21 -16.37 16.19 16.00
C SER A 21 -15.41 15.37 16.87
N TYR A 22 -15.90 14.27 17.46
CA TYR A 22 -15.07 13.34 18.21
C TYR A 22 -13.98 12.68 17.35
N LEU A 23 -14.35 12.22 16.14
CA LEU A 23 -13.42 11.59 15.20
C LEU A 23 -12.45 12.61 14.59
N ASP A 24 -12.93 13.82 14.33
CA ASP A 24 -12.12 14.93 13.80
C ASP A 24 -11.02 15.34 14.78
N GLY A 25 -11.21 15.12 16.08
CA GLY A 25 -10.17 15.29 17.10
C GLY A 25 -9.10 14.19 17.14
N LEU A 26 -9.32 13.04 16.48
CA LEU A 26 -8.40 11.90 16.53
C LEU A 26 -7.40 11.93 15.37
N ILE A 27 -6.16 12.31 15.66
CA ILE A 27 -5.09 12.38 14.64
C ILE A 27 -4.88 11.06 13.90
N GLY A 28 -4.98 9.92 14.58
CA GLY A 28 -4.84 8.60 13.97
C GLY A 28 -5.96 8.28 12.97
N TYR A 29 -7.19 8.71 13.28
CA TYR A 29 -8.34 8.57 12.39
C TYR A 29 -8.14 9.45 11.14
N ASN A 30 -7.81 10.72 11.34
CA ASN A 30 -7.59 11.67 10.24
C ASN A 30 -6.42 11.26 9.34
N ALA A 31 -5.30 10.80 9.92
CA ALA A 31 -4.16 10.29 9.17
C ALA A 31 -4.57 9.08 8.31
N ARG A 32 -5.35 8.14 8.87
CA ARG A 32 -5.87 7.00 8.10
C ARG A 32 -6.82 7.45 6.98
N ARG A 33 -7.72 8.41 7.25
CA ARG A 33 -8.64 8.95 6.23
C ARG A 33 -7.89 9.65 5.09
N ALA A 34 -6.90 10.46 5.43
CA ALA A 34 -6.01 11.10 4.46
C ALA A 34 -5.26 10.05 3.64
N ALA A 35 -4.66 9.04 4.28
CA ALA A 35 -3.97 7.95 3.58
C ALA A 35 -4.89 7.21 2.62
N LEU A 36 -6.13 6.87 3.02
CA LEU A 36 -7.10 6.22 2.14
C LEU A 36 -7.49 7.09 0.95
N ALA A 37 -7.72 8.39 1.16
CA ALA A 37 -8.04 9.31 0.08
C ALA A 37 -6.89 9.43 -0.93
N VAL A 38 -5.65 9.58 -0.44
CA VAL A 38 -4.46 9.70 -1.29
C VAL A 38 -4.17 8.38 -2.03
N ILE A 39 -4.24 7.25 -1.34
CA ILE A 39 -4.02 5.93 -1.94
C ILE A 39 -5.11 5.62 -2.97
N GLY A 40 -6.36 6.04 -2.74
CA GLY A 40 -7.45 5.88 -3.71
C GLY A 40 -7.12 6.53 -5.05
N VAL A 41 -6.72 7.80 -5.03
CA VAL A 41 -6.32 8.53 -6.25
C VAL A 41 -5.09 7.88 -6.90
N PHE A 42 -4.12 7.43 -6.10
CA PHE A 42 -2.94 6.74 -6.61
C PHE A 42 -3.32 5.44 -7.33
N LEU A 43 -4.19 4.62 -6.74
CA LEU A 43 -4.65 3.36 -7.32
C LEU A 43 -5.36 3.58 -8.66
N GLU A 44 -6.23 4.58 -8.75
CA GLU A 44 -6.93 4.91 -10.00
C GLU A 44 -5.96 5.28 -11.11
N ARG A 45 -4.94 6.11 -10.82
CA ARG A 45 -3.93 6.51 -11.80
C ARG A 45 -3.03 5.35 -12.23
N MET A 46 -2.71 4.45 -11.31
CA MET A 46 -1.77 3.36 -11.54
C MET A 46 -2.43 2.08 -12.08
N ALA A 47 -3.76 2.03 -12.11
CA ALA A 47 -4.52 0.90 -12.63
C ALA A 47 -4.18 0.60 -14.10
N VAL A 48 -3.91 1.61 -14.92
CA VAL A 48 -3.52 1.44 -16.34
C VAL A 48 -2.19 0.69 -16.50
N TYR A 49 -1.33 0.77 -15.49
CA TYR A 49 -0.04 0.09 -15.45
C TYR A 49 -0.10 -1.24 -14.69
N ASP A 50 -1.27 -1.64 -14.20
CA ASP A 50 -1.44 -2.81 -13.33
C ASP A 50 -0.47 -2.76 -12.11
N LEU A 51 -0.25 -1.57 -11.54
CA LEU A 51 0.65 -1.37 -10.41
C LEU A 51 -0.13 -1.05 -9.15
N ARG A 52 0.19 -1.76 -8.06
CA ARG A 52 -0.24 -1.36 -6.72
C ARG A 52 0.79 -0.39 -6.11
N PRO A 53 0.42 0.40 -5.09
CA PRO A 53 1.34 1.31 -4.38
C PRO A 53 2.63 0.66 -3.92
N VAL A 54 2.54 -0.60 -3.48
CA VAL A 54 3.70 -1.35 -3.01
C VAL A 54 4.59 -1.81 -4.18
N ASP A 55 4.00 -2.22 -5.31
CA ASP A 55 4.75 -2.60 -6.51
C ASP A 55 5.52 -1.38 -7.06
N PHE A 56 4.87 -0.22 -7.09
CA PHE A 56 5.50 1.05 -7.47
C PHE A 56 6.65 1.43 -6.53
N SER A 57 6.45 1.28 -5.22
CA SER A 57 7.52 1.52 -4.23
C SER A 57 8.72 0.59 -4.44
N VAL A 58 8.48 -0.70 -4.73
CA VAL A 58 9.53 -1.68 -5.02
C VAL A 58 10.28 -1.31 -6.30
N LEU A 59 9.57 -1.04 -7.40
CA LEU A 59 10.18 -0.65 -8.67
C LEU A 59 10.98 0.65 -8.52
N SER A 60 10.46 1.64 -7.79
CA SER A 60 11.15 2.89 -7.48
C SER A 60 12.45 2.67 -6.73
N LEU A 61 12.46 1.79 -5.72
CA LEU A 61 13.68 1.49 -4.97
C LEU A 61 14.72 0.78 -5.85
N ILE A 62 14.30 -0.15 -6.71
CA ILE A 62 15.18 -0.84 -7.65
C ILE A 62 15.74 0.15 -8.70
N ALA A 63 14.92 1.09 -9.18
CA ALA A 63 15.33 2.11 -10.14
C ALA A 63 16.47 2.99 -9.62
N HIS A 64 16.34 3.46 -8.37
CA HIS A 64 17.29 4.38 -7.76
C HIS A 64 18.48 3.66 -7.10
N ASN A 65 18.38 2.33 -6.88
CA ASN A 65 19.41 1.52 -6.24
C ASN A 65 19.62 0.21 -7.02
N PRO A 66 20.23 0.25 -8.22
CA PRO A 66 20.54 -0.95 -8.98
C PRO A 66 21.41 -1.92 -8.16
N GLY A 67 21.00 -3.18 -8.06
CA GLY A 67 21.68 -4.20 -7.26
C GLY A 67 21.11 -4.36 -5.85
N ILE A 68 20.05 -3.63 -5.49
CA ILE A 68 19.36 -3.80 -4.20
C ILE A 68 18.90 -5.25 -4.03
N THR A 69 19.08 -5.77 -2.81
CA THR A 69 18.70 -7.15 -2.47
C THR A 69 17.28 -7.22 -1.92
N SER A 70 16.63 -8.38 -2.04
CA SER A 70 15.32 -8.62 -1.42
C SER A 70 15.33 -8.35 0.09
N ARG A 71 16.46 -8.62 0.77
CA ARG A 71 16.60 -8.34 2.21
C ARG A 71 16.53 -6.84 2.51
N GLN A 72 17.20 -6.02 1.72
CA GLN A 72 17.16 -4.57 1.86
C GLN A 72 15.76 -4.04 1.57
N LEU A 73 15.10 -4.52 0.51
CA LEU A 73 13.71 -4.16 0.21
C LEU A 73 12.75 -4.50 1.36
N CYS A 74 12.84 -5.70 1.95
CA CYS A 74 12.04 -6.07 3.11
C CYS A 74 12.25 -5.09 4.28
N GLY A 75 13.52 -4.76 4.57
CA GLY A 75 13.87 -3.86 5.67
C GLY A 75 13.39 -2.43 5.44
N THR A 76 13.54 -1.90 4.22
CA THR A 76 13.16 -0.53 3.89
C THR A 76 11.65 -0.34 3.81
N LEU A 77 10.92 -1.30 3.24
CA LEU A 77 9.47 -1.18 3.05
C LEU A 77 8.64 -1.80 4.19
N GLY A 78 9.28 -2.43 5.18
CA GLY A 78 8.58 -3.15 6.25
C GLY A 78 7.75 -4.34 5.74
N ILE A 79 8.13 -4.92 4.59
CA ILE A 79 7.41 -6.03 3.96
C ILE A 79 7.99 -7.35 4.45
N LEU A 80 7.11 -8.30 4.77
CA LEU A 80 7.52 -9.65 5.15
C LEU A 80 8.12 -10.39 3.93
N PRO A 81 9.22 -11.15 4.12
CA PRO A 81 9.88 -11.91 3.04
C PRO A 81 8.94 -12.73 2.12
N PRO A 82 7.96 -13.51 2.62
CA PRO A 82 7.09 -14.29 1.74
C PRO A 82 6.26 -13.42 0.78
N ASN A 83 5.81 -12.25 1.24
CA ASN A 83 5.03 -11.31 0.41
C ASN A 83 5.90 -10.67 -0.66
N LEU A 84 7.14 -10.30 -0.30
CA LEU A 84 8.08 -9.69 -1.23
C LEU A 84 8.49 -10.67 -2.35
N VAL A 85 8.74 -11.94 -2.03
CA VAL A 85 9.13 -12.94 -3.03
C VAL A 85 8.05 -13.10 -4.10
N GLY A 86 6.78 -13.18 -3.71
CA GLY A 86 5.66 -13.23 -4.66
C GLY A 86 5.60 -11.98 -5.54
N MET A 87 5.83 -10.81 -4.96
CA MET A 87 5.83 -9.53 -5.66
C MET A 87 6.97 -9.43 -6.69
N ILE A 88 8.20 -9.78 -6.30
CA ILE A 88 9.35 -9.82 -7.19
C ILE A 88 9.11 -10.83 -8.32
N ASN A 89 8.53 -12.01 -8.02
CA ASN A 89 8.19 -12.99 -9.04
C ASN A 89 7.17 -12.44 -10.05
N ALA A 90 6.13 -11.74 -9.60
CA ALA A 90 5.14 -11.13 -10.48
C ALA A 90 5.75 -10.04 -11.37
N LEU A 91 6.57 -9.14 -10.81
CA LEU A 91 7.27 -8.09 -11.55
C LEU A 91 8.28 -8.66 -12.56
N ALA A 92 8.99 -9.73 -12.19
CA ALA A 92 9.91 -10.43 -13.09
C ALA A 92 9.15 -11.17 -14.21
N GLY A 93 8.00 -11.78 -13.90
CA GLY A 93 7.12 -12.40 -14.89
C GLY A 93 6.57 -11.41 -15.92
N ARG A 94 6.42 -10.14 -15.53
CA ARG A 94 6.07 -9.02 -16.42
C ARG A 94 7.28 -8.41 -17.14
N ASN A 95 8.47 -9.00 -17.01
CA ASN A 95 9.72 -8.53 -17.57
C ASN A 95 10.09 -7.09 -17.14
N LEU A 96 9.64 -6.62 -15.97
CA LEU A 96 9.95 -5.26 -15.47
C LEU A 96 11.26 -5.22 -14.67
N ILE A 97 11.63 -6.35 -14.08
CA ILE A 97 12.84 -6.48 -13.29
C ILE A 97 13.62 -7.72 -13.71
N LEU A 98 14.92 -7.67 -13.47
CA LEU A 98 15.84 -8.77 -13.72
C LEU A 98 16.71 -9.02 -12.48
N ARG A 99 17.04 -10.30 -12.28
CA ARG A 99 17.87 -10.76 -11.17
C ARG A 99 19.27 -11.00 -11.67
N GLN A 100 20.25 -10.35 -11.07
CA GLN A 100 21.65 -10.53 -11.40
C GLN A 100 22.44 -10.95 -10.16
N PRO A 101 23.50 -11.77 -10.32
CA PRO A 101 24.45 -12.00 -9.24
C PRO A 101 25.04 -10.67 -8.77
N HIS A 102 25.07 -10.45 -7.46
CA HIS A 102 25.61 -9.22 -6.92
C HIS A 102 27.13 -9.17 -7.18
N PRO A 103 27.68 -8.10 -7.78
CA PRO A 103 29.06 -8.05 -8.24
C PRO A 103 30.10 -8.21 -7.11
N THR A 104 29.72 -7.84 -5.89
CA THR A 104 30.59 -7.90 -4.70
C THR A 104 30.31 -9.08 -3.77
N ASP A 105 29.17 -9.75 -3.92
CA ASP A 105 28.76 -10.86 -3.06
C ASP A 105 28.07 -11.92 -3.93
N GLY A 106 28.83 -12.94 -4.35
CA GLY A 106 28.32 -14.00 -5.22
C GLY A 106 27.18 -14.83 -4.62
N ARG A 107 26.86 -14.66 -3.32
CA ARG A 107 25.70 -15.29 -2.67
C ARG A 107 24.46 -14.41 -2.68
N ALA A 108 24.60 -13.11 -2.93
CA ALA A 108 23.50 -12.18 -3.01
C ALA A 108 23.00 -12.04 -4.45
N THR A 109 21.67 -11.96 -4.60
CA THR A 109 21.04 -11.63 -5.88
C THR A 109 20.58 -10.18 -5.82
N GLY A 110 21.18 -9.35 -6.68
CA GLY A 110 20.78 -7.97 -6.90
C GLY A 110 19.59 -7.90 -7.85
N LEU A 111 18.71 -6.93 -7.60
CA LEU A 111 17.59 -6.61 -8.45
C LEU A 111 17.92 -5.37 -9.29
N HIS A 112 17.57 -5.45 -10.57
CA HIS A 112 17.75 -4.38 -11.53
C HIS A 112 16.47 -4.19 -12.34
N LEU A 113 16.22 -2.97 -12.81
CA LEU A 113 15.15 -2.75 -13.78
C LEU A 113 15.59 -3.25 -15.16
N THR A 114 14.62 -3.76 -15.91
CA THR A 114 14.78 -3.93 -17.37
C THR A 114 14.49 -2.60 -18.07
N ASP A 115 14.76 -2.54 -19.38
CA ASP A 115 14.38 -1.39 -20.20
C ASP A 115 12.87 -1.14 -20.19
N SER A 116 12.06 -2.21 -20.08
CA SER A 116 10.61 -2.10 -20.00
C SER A 116 10.16 -1.57 -18.65
N GLY A 117 10.78 -2.04 -17.55
CA GLY A 117 10.55 -1.51 -16.20
C GLY A 117 10.94 -0.04 -16.08
N ALA A 118 12.08 0.34 -16.65
CA ALA A 118 12.53 1.72 -16.65
C ALA A 118 11.61 2.64 -17.47
N ARG A 119 11.01 2.13 -18.56
CA ARG A 119 10.04 2.88 -19.36
C ARG A 119 8.72 3.06 -18.62
N LEU A 120 8.19 1.98 -18.04
CA LEU A 120 6.98 2.03 -17.24
C LEU A 120 7.14 3.00 -16.06
N MET A 121 8.30 3.03 -15.40
CA MET A 121 8.59 4.00 -14.33
C MET A 121 8.69 5.46 -14.77
N ARG A 122 8.87 5.74 -16.07
CA ARG A 122 8.82 7.12 -16.60
C ARG A 122 7.41 7.54 -17.02
N GLU A 123 6.56 6.57 -17.33
CA GLU A 123 5.19 6.79 -17.78
C GLU A 123 4.20 6.84 -16.59
N ALA A 124 4.49 6.07 -15.53
CA ALA A 124 3.76 6.04 -14.26
C ALA A 124 4.05 7.26 -13.38
#